data_AF-A0A6H9GYI9-F1
#
_entry.id   AF-A0A6H9GYI9-F1
#
_cell.length_a   1.000
_cell.length_b   1.000
_cell.length_c   1.000
_cell.angle_alpha   90.00
_cell.angle_beta   90.00
_cell.angle_gamma   90.00
#
_symmetry.space_group_name_H-M   'P 1'
#
loop_
_entity.id
_entity.type
_entity.pdbx_description
1 polymer ?
#
loop_
_entity_poly.entity_id
_entity_poly.type
_entity_poly.pdbx_seq_one_letter_code
_entity_poly.pdbx_strand_id
1 'polypeptide(L)'
;MGSFSIWHWMIVLVIVLVLFGRGRVSEIMGDFGKGIKSFKQGMNEEENKASSSSSSSASAPQITAQQGDASVASPAKAESKTEQS
;
A
#
# COMPACT_ATOMS: atom_id res chain seq x y z
N MET A 1 30.21 -33.79 -9.29
CA MET A 1 28.87 -34.13 -8.77
C MET A 1 28.10 -32.83 -8.50
N GLY A 2 27.73 -32.11 -9.56
CA GLY A 2 27.05 -30.80 -9.50
C GLY A 2 25.55 -31.01 -9.40
N SER A 3 25.10 -31.46 -8.23
CA SER A 3 23.90 -32.27 -8.09
C SER A 3 22.64 -31.66 -8.68
N PHE A 4 22.43 -30.35 -8.68
CA PHE A 4 21.21 -29.75 -9.22
C PHE A 4 21.51 -28.32 -9.68
N SER A 5 21.84 -28.16 -10.97
CA SER A 5 22.01 -26.85 -11.62
C SER A 5 20.89 -25.89 -11.23
N ILE A 6 21.20 -24.59 -11.17
CA ILE A 6 20.22 -23.48 -11.00
C ILE A 6 18.95 -23.67 -11.86
N TRP A 7 19.13 -24.26 -13.05
CA TRP A 7 18.05 -24.63 -13.98
C TRP A 7 17.02 -25.60 -13.41
N HIS A 8 17.41 -26.57 -12.59
CA HIS A 8 16.50 -27.51 -11.94
C HIS A 8 15.62 -26.77 -10.91
N TRP A 9 16.23 -25.90 -10.10
CA TRP A 9 15.49 -25.10 -9.12
C TRP A 9 14.45 -24.19 -9.75
N MET A 10 14.73 -23.58 -10.91
CA MET A 10 13.73 -22.81 -11.67
C MET A 10 12.53 -23.67 -12.10
N ILE A 11 12.77 -24.87 -12.62
CA ILE A 11 11.70 -25.81 -13.01
C ILE A 11 10.85 -26.22 -11.80
N VAL A 12 11.49 -26.55 -10.67
CA VAL A 12 10.80 -26.96 -9.45
C VAL A 12 9.92 -25.82 -8.92
N LEU A 13 10.43 -24.59 -8.94
CA LEU A 13 9.71 -23.40 -8.48
C LEU A 13 8.42 -23.18 -9.30
N VAL A 14 8.49 -23.38 -10.63
CA VAL A 14 7.33 -23.31 -11.51
C VAL A 14 6.31 -24.39 -11.18
N ILE A 15 6.74 -25.65 -11.00
CA ILE A 15 5.84 -26.77 -10.66
C ILE A 15 5.14 -26.51 -9.31
N VAL A 16 5.87 -26.04 -8.31
CA VAL A 16 5.30 -25.71 -7.00
C VAL A 16 4.26 -24.59 -7.13
N LEU A 17 4.53 -23.53 -7.89
CA LEU A 17 3.53 -22.48 -8.15
C LEU A 17 2.28 -22.99 -8.88
N VAL A 18 2.43 -23.96 -9.78
CA VAL A 18 1.28 -24.55 -10.50
C VAL A 18 0.44 -25.44 -9.58
N LEU A 19 1.08 -26.24 -8.72
CA LEU A 19 0.39 -27.14 -7.79
C LEU A 19 -0.31 -26.39 -6.65
N PHE A 20 0.35 -25.39 -6.07
CA PHE A 20 -0.19 -24.61 -4.95
C PHE A 20 -0.99 -23.40 -5.43
N GLY A 21 -0.84 -22.99 -6.68
CA GLY A 21 -1.47 -21.81 -7.28
C GLY A 21 -0.88 -20.48 -6.78
N ARG A 22 -1.06 -19.42 -7.58
CA ARG A 22 -0.58 -18.06 -7.24
C ARG A 22 -1.20 -17.45 -5.98
N GLY A 23 -2.43 -17.84 -5.65
CA GLY A 23 -3.17 -17.27 -4.52
C GLY A 23 -2.54 -17.65 -3.17
N ARG A 24 -2.23 -18.93 -2.98
CA ARG A 24 -1.75 -19.44 -1.69
C ARG A 24 -0.29 -19.08 -1.43
N VAL A 25 0.55 -19.13 -2.47
CA VAL A 25 1.95 -18.72 -2.38
C VAL A 25 2.07 -17.23 -2.07
N SER A 26 1.23 -16.38 -2.67
CA SER A 26 1.28 -14.91 -2.44
C SER A 26 0.81 -14.53 -1.03
N GLU A 27 -0.22 -15.20 -0.50
CA GLU A 27 -0.70 -14.99 0.88
C GLU A 27 0.41 -15.31 1.90
N ILE A 28 1.03 -16.49 1.76
CA ILE A 28 2.09 -16.95 2.67
C ILE A 28 3.34 -16.10 2.52
N MET A 29 3.76 -15.81 1.28
CA MET A 29 4.92 -14.95 1.03
C MET A 29 4.71 -13.52 1.53
N GLY A 30 3.47 -13.02 1.52
CA GLY A 30 3.10 -11.72 2.09
C GLY A 30 3.29 -11.67 3.61
N ASP A 31 2.84 -12.71 4.33
CA ASP A 31 2.97 -12.79 5.78
C ASP A 31 4.43 -13.01 6.21
N PHE A 32 5.14 -13.92 5.52
CA PHE A 32 6.58 -14.13 5.70
C PHE A 32 7.39 -12.86 5.39
N GLY A 33 7.04 -12.14 4.32
CA GLY A 33 7.72 -10.91 3.92
C GLY A 33 7.58 -9.81 4.97
N LYS A 34 6.41 -9.69 5.62
CA LYS A 34 6.21 -8.76 6.75
C LYS A 34 7.07 -9.15 7.95
N GLY A 35 7.10 -10.43 8.33
CA GLY A 35 7.95 -10.93 9.43
C GLY A 35 9.44 -10.67 9.20
N ILE A 36 9.94 -10.98 8.00
CA ILE A 36 11.34 -10.74 7.61
C ILE A 36 11.65 -9.23 7.58
N LYS A 37 10.71 -8.40 7.12
CA LYS A 37 10.87 -6.93 7.12
C LYS A 37 10.95 -6.37 8.52
N SER A 38 10.08 -6.79 9.45
CA SER A 38 10.14 -6.36 10.85
C SER A 38 11.41 -6.84 11.55
N PHE A 39 11.89 -8.04 11.23
CA PHE A 39 13.18 -8.54 11.74
C PHE A 39 14.36 -7.70 11.23
N LYS A 40 14.39 -7.41 9.91
CA LYS A 40 15.40 -6.55 9.28
C LYS A 40 15.38 -5.14 9.86
N GLN A 41 14.18 -4.57 10.06
CA GLN A 41 13.97 -3.26 10.65
C GLN A 41 14.45 -3.24 12.10
N GLY A 42 14.08 -4.22 12.94
CA GLY A 42 14.55 -4.30 14.33
C GLY A 42 16.06 -4.43 14.44
N MET A 43 16.69 -5.22 13.56
CA MET A 43 18.15 -5.35 13.53
C MET A 43 18.85 -4.07 13.05
N ASN A 44 18.29 -3.37 12.07
CA ASN A 44 18.79 -2.05 11.64
C ASN A 44 18.50 -0.97 12.69
N GLU A 45 17.42 -1.08 13.46
CA GLU A 45 17.06 -0.10 14.48
C GLU A 45 17.94 -0.24 15.72
N GLU A 46 18.45 -1.44 16.05
CA GLU A 46 19.52 -1.59 17.04
C GLU A 46 20.85 -0.98 16.58
N GLU A 47 21.17 -1.09 15.29
CA GLU A 47 22.35 -0.43 14.69
C GLU A 47 22.17 1.10 14.61
N ASN A 48 20.96 1.57 14.28
CA ASN A 48 20.61 2.98 14.08
C ASN A 48 20.21 3.70 15.38
N LYS A 49 19.86 2.99 16.48
CA LYS A 49 19.68 3.62 17.81
C LYS A 49 20.98 4.18 18.39
N ALA A 50 22.13 3.73 17.89
CA ALA A 50 23.42 4.36 18.13
C ALA A 50 23.63 5.62 17.27
N SER A 51 22.76 5.89 16.29
CA SER A 51 22.90 6.97 15.30
C SER A 51 21.54 7.39 14.70
N SER A 52 20.80 8.25 15.39
CA SER A 52 19.70 9.08 14.86
C SER A 52 18.25 8.58 15.01
N SER A 53 17.56 9.19 15.98
CA SER A 53 16.11 9.41 15.95
C SER A 53 15.70 10.20 14.70
N SER A 54 15.56 9.56 13.53
CA SER A 54 15.02 10.19 12.31
C SER A 54 14.67 9.16 11.24
N SER A 55 13.47 8.57 11.26
CA SER A 55 12.72 8.14 10.06
C SER A 55 11.46 7.33 10.39
N SER A 56 10.55 7.90 11.19
CA SER A 56 9.13 7.51 11.11
C SER A 56 8.44 8.39 10.08
N SER A 57 8.54 8.00 8.81
CA SER A 57 7.63 8.45 7.76
C SER A 57 7.09 7.24 7.04
N ALA A 58 5.87 6.84 7.41
CA ALA A 58 4.84 6.28 6.52
C ALA A 58 3.67 5.74 7.36
N SER A 59 2.84 6.63 7.88
CA SER A 59 1.43 6.37 8.20
C SER A 59 0.69 7.70 8.35
N ALA A 60 0.47 8.39 7.23
CA ALA A 60 -0.61 9.37 7.13
C ALA A 60 -1.77 8.68 6.40
N PRO A 61 -2.87 8.31 7.07
CA PRO A 61 -4.11 8.02 6.38
C PRO A 61 -4.59 9.32 5.73
N GLN A 62 -4.39 9.44 4.43
CA GLN A 62 -5.03 10.48 3.63
C GLN A 62 -6.52 10.14 3.61
N ILE A 63 -7.28 10.81 4.48
CA ILE A 63 -8.73 10.83 4.38
C ILE A 63 -9.06 11.62 3.10
N THR A 64 -9.34 10.89 2.03
CA THR A 64 -10.09 11.40 0.88
C THR A 64 -11.47 11.79 1.40
N ALA A 65 -11.62 13.04 1.84
CA ALA A 65 -12.90 13.71 1.82
C ALA A 65 -13.25 13.90 0.35
N GLN A 66 -14.03 12.95 -0.15
CA GLN A 66 -14.66 12.98 -1.46
C GLN A 66 -15.46 14.27 -1.56
N GLN A 67 -14.85 15.23 -2.25
CA GLN A 67 -15.42 16.52 -2.62
C GLN A 67 -16.53 16.24 -3.64
N GLY A 68 -17.72 15.99 -3.10
CA GLY A 68 -18.96 15.87 -3.85
C GLY A 68 -19.41 17.26 -4.28
N ASP A 69 -19.16 17.56 -5.55
CA ASP A 69 -19.88 18.53 -6.34
C ASP A 69 -21.39 18.26 -6.22
N ALA A 70 -22.08 19.11 -5.45
CA ALA A 70 -23.52 19.24 -5.49
C ALA A 70 -23.90 20.68 -5.09
N SER A 71 -24.05 21.51 -6.10
CA SER A 71 -25.07 22.56 -6.14
C SER A 71 -24.96 23.70 -5.11
N VAL A 72 -24.01 24.61 -5.35
CA VAL A 72 -24.16 26.03 -4.99
C VAL A 72 -23.93 26.91 -6.21
N ALA A 73 -24.84 26.82 -7.18
CA ALA A 73 -24.99 27.78 -8.26
C ALA A 73 -26.47 28.06 -8.50
N SER A 74 -27.05 28.92 -7.66
CA SER A 74 -28.18 29.75 -8.07
C SER A 74 -28.28 30.98 -7.18
N PRO A 75 -27.61 32.10 -7.55
CA PRO A 75 -28.00 33.40 -7.06
C PRO A 75 -29.34 33.81 -7.68
N ALA A 76 -30.31 34.09 -6.81
CA ALA A 76 -31.27 35.17 -6.92
C ALA A 76 -32.03 35.33 -8.26
N LYS A 77 -33.13 34.58 -8.39
CA LYS A 77 -34.35 35.06 -9.07
C LYS A 77 -35.44 35.25 -8.02
N ALA A 78 -35.46 36.44 -7.42
CA ALA A 78 -36.59 37.06 -6.74
C ALA A 78 -36.67 38.46 -7.38
N GLU A 79 -37.54 38.73 -8.35
CA GLU A 79 -38.97 38.94 -8.17
C GLU A 79 -39.27 39.99 -7.07
N SER A 80 -38.63 41.16 -7.13
CA SER A 80 -39.17 42.39 -6.57
C SER A 80 -39.93 43.17 -7.66
N LYS A 81 -41.24 42.95 -7.62
CA LYS A 81 -42.30 43.71 -8.27
C LYS A 81 -42.43 45.10 -7.62
N THR A 82 -42.65 46.15 -8.44
CA THR A 82 -43.13 47.50 -8.06
C THR A 82 -42.04 48.35 -7.36
N GLU A 83 -41.69 49.56 -7.79
CA GLU A 83 -42.55 50.72 -7.94
C GLU A 83 -41.82 51.79 -8.77
N GLN A 84 -42.53 52.30 -9.76
CA GLN A 84 -42.21 53.47 -10.57
C GLN A 84 -43.20 54.53 -10.10
N SER A 85 -42.77 55.49 -9.28
CA SER A 85 -43.44 56.76 -8.99
C SER A 85 -42.47 57.69 -8.26
#